data_AF-A0A821SRX3-F1
#
_entry.id   AF-A0A821SRX3-F1
#
_cell.length_a   1.000
_cell.length_b   1.000
_cell.length_c   1.000
_cell.angle_alpha   90.00
_cell.angle_beta   90.00
_cell.angle_gamma   90.00
#
_symmetry.space_group_name_H-M   'P 1'
#
loop_
_entity.id
_entity.type
_entity.pdbx_description
1 polymer ?
#
loop_
_entity_poly.entity_id
_entity_poly.type
_entity_poly.pdbx_seq_one_letter_code
_entity_poly.pdbx_strand_id
1 'polypeptide(L)'
;MHAFSFVWQEWQAHVTSTPAEVGGPALLTCAAPVSLRDHATVAAWYRDESVVSAGDQLTGPTLVVDEGWKLVVRSVRTDDSRAHYSCSVLDSLTGERRRSTPVSIDVSPLSVPSAPRAIVHGIWEASARRGADVLLPCLVHANPPATIT
;
A
#
# COMPACT_ATOMS: atom_id res chain seq x y z
N MET A 1 9.18 21.09 41.41
CA MET A 1 8.54 21.43 40.12
C MET A 1 9.14 20.48 39.07
N HIS A 2 8.44 19.37 38.77
CA HIS A 2 8.91 18.40 37.78
C HIS A 2 8.58 18.92 36.38
N ALA A 3 9.60 19.31 35.63
CA ALA A 3 9.46 19.61 34.22
C ALA A 3 9.30 18.29 33.46
N PHE A 4 8.10 18.01 32.96
CA PHE A 4 7.93 16.96 31.95
C PHE A 4 8.50 17.51 30.65
N SER A 5 9.67 16.99 30.27
CA SER A 5 10.20 17.17 28.92
C SER A 5 9.29 16.38 27.97
N PHE A 6 8.46 17.08 27.20
CA PHE A 6 7.79 16.49 26.06
C PHE A 6 8.82 16.44 24.93
N VAL A 7 9.36 15.26 24.66
CA VAL A 7 10.20 15.04 23.47
C VAL A 7 9.23 14.84 22.30
N TRP A 8 9.01 15.90 21.52
CA TRP A 8 8.40 15.75 20.19
C TRP A 8 9.40 14.96 19.34
N GLN A 9 9.21 13.65 19.22
CA GLN A 9 9.98 12.86 18.25
C GLN A 9 9.42 13.17 16.87
N GLU A 10 10.24 13.80 16.01
CA GLU A 10 9.91 13.93 14.60
C GLU A 10 9.84 12.53 13.99
N TRP A 11 8.63 12.08 13.69
CA TRP A 11 8.39 10.81 13.02
C TRP A 11 8.08 11.04 11.54
N GLN A 12 8.35 10.02 10.74
CA GLN A 12 8.07 10.04 9.30
C GLN A 12 7.28 8.80 8.91
N ALA A 13 6.31 9.00 8.03
CA ALA A 13 5.68 7.88 7.33
C ALA A 13 6.62 7.41 6.22
N HIS A 14 6.61 6.11 5.95
CA HIS A 14 7.37 5.49 4.88
C HIS A 14 6.46 4.69 3.98
N VAL A 15 6.85 4.55 2.72
CA VAL A 15 6.16 3.71 1.75
C VAL A 15 7.19 2.86 1.02
N THR A 16 6.85 1.61 0.77
CA THR A 16 7.61 0.69 -0.07
C THR A 16 6.71 0.15 -1.18
N SER A 17 7.31 -0.30 -2.27
CA SER A 17 6.62 -0.93 -3.40
C SER A 17 7.33 -2.21 -3.83
N THR A 18 6.56 -3.21 -4.26
CA THR A 18 7.10 -4.36 -4.98
C THR A 18 7.42 -3.97 -6.43
N PRO A 19 8.42 -4.60 -7.08
CA PRO A 19 8.51 -4.55 -8.53
C PRO A 19 7.29 -5.25 -9.15
N ALA A 20 6.97 -4.90 -10.39
CA ALA A 20 5.89 -5.52 -11.13
C ALA A 20 6.21 -5.58 -12.63
N GLU A 21 5.54 -6.49 -13.34
CA GLU A 21 5.59 -6.51 -14.80
C GLU A 21 4.29 -5.93 -15.36
N VAL A 22 4.34 -5.35 -16.57
CA VAL A 22 3.14 -4.84 -17.25
C VAL A 22 2.00 -5.88 -17.22
N GLY A 23 0.80 -5.44 -16.81
CA GLY A 23 -0.39 -6.29 -16.69
C GLY A 23 -0.49 -7.06 -15.37
N GLY A 24 0.61 -7.20 -14.62
CA GLY A 24 0.63 -7.83 -13.29
C GLY A 24 0.27 -6.85 -12.16
N PRO A 25 0.08 -7.36 -10.94
CA PRO A 25 -0.17 -6.54 -9.77
C PRO A 25 1.13 -5.94 -9.19
N ALA A 26 1.00 -4.79 -8.54
CA ALA A 26 2.01 -4.24 -7.62
C ALA A 26 1.38 -3.99 -6.25
N LEU A 27 2.17 -4.20 -5.19
CA LEU A 27 1.79 -3.89 -3.82
C LEU A 27 2.61 -2.72 -3.29
N LEU A 28 1.94 -1.71 -2.77
CA LEU A 28 2.52 -0.65 -1.96
C LEU A 28 2.13 -0.82 -0.50
N THR A 29 3.10 -0.66 0.39
CA THR A 29 2.91 -0.78 1.84
C THR A 29 3.31 0.51 2.53
N CYS A 30 2.38 1.11 3.25
CA CYS A 30 2.65 2.25 4.12
C CYS A 30 3.14 1.75 5.48
N ALA A 31 4.01 2.51 6.12
CA ALA A 31 4.53 2.21 7.45
C ALA A 31 4.69 3.48 8.27
N ALA A 32 4.45 3.36 9.57
CA ALA A 32 4.81 4.33 10.60
C ALA A 32 5.75 3.66 11.60
N PRO A 33 6.49 4.44 12.42
CA PRO A 33 7.32 3.87 13.47
C PRO A 33 6.51 2.98 14.41
N VAL A 34 7.14 1.93 14.95
CA VAL A 34 6.47 0.94 15.80
C VAL A 34 5.80 1.57 17.03
N SER A 35 6.38 2.66 17.57
CA SER A 35 5.85 3.41 18.69
C SER A 35 4.48 4.05 18.43
N LEU A 36 4.09 4.21 17.16
CA LEU A 36 2.80 4.80 16.76
C LEU A 36 1.74 3.76 16.39
N ARG A 37 2.06 2.46 16.30
CA ARG A 37 1.19 1.45 15.69
C ARG A 37 -0.23 1.37 16.28
N ASP A 38 -0.37 1.61 17.58
CA ASP A 38 -1.66 1.47 18.27
C ASP A 38 -2.62 2.64 18.05
N HIS A 39 -2.12 3.78 17.55
CA HIS A 39 -2.88 5.02 17.41
C HIS A 39 -2.67 5.75 16.08
N ALA A 40 -1.83 5.19 15.20
CA ALA A 40 -1.66 5.64 13.83
C ALA A 40 -2.66 4.97 12.90
N THR A 41 -3.14 5.72 11.92
CA THR A 41 -3.98 5.20 10.83
C THR A 41 -3.53 5.78 9.50
N VAL A 42 -3.67 5.02 8.40
CA VAL A 42 -3.47 5.59 7.06
C VAL A 42 -4.67 6.46 6.72
N ALA A 43 -4.41 7.76 6.56
CA ALA A 43 -5.45 8.75 6.31
C ALA A 43 -5.74 8.95 4.81
N ALA A 44 -4.75 8.70 3.93
CA ALA A 44 -4.96 8.67 2.49
C ALA A 44 -3.75 8.06 1.76
N TRP A 45 -4.02 7.51 0.58
CA TRP A 45 -3.03 7.24 -0.46
C TRP A 45 -3.09 8.31 -1.55
N TYR A 46 -1.96 8.56 -2.18
CA TYR A 46 -1.82 9.51 -3.26
C TYR A 46 -1.09 8.88 -4.44
N ARG A 47 -1.54 9.20 -5.65
CA ARG A 47 -0.83 9.00 -6.90
C ARG A 47 -0.57 10.38 -7.48
N ASP A 48 0.71 10.73 -7.57
CA ASP A 48 1.19 12.09 -7.78
C ASP A 48 0.60 13.00 -6.70
N GLU A 49 -0.17 14.04 -7.07
CA GLU A 49 -0.88 14.89 -6.11
C GLU A 49 -2.35 14.53 -5.92
N SER A 50 -2.84 13.53 -6.65
CA SER A 50 -4.24 13.12 -6.56
C SER A 50 -4.44 12.08 -5.47
N VAL A 51 -5.47 12.27 -4.65
CA VAL A 51 -5.89 11.25 -3.67
C VAL A 51 -6.40 10.04 -4.43
N VAL A 52 -5.87 8.86 -4.11
CA VAL A 52 -6.39 7.58 -4.60
C VAL A 52 -7.75 7.39 -3.94
N SER A 53 -8.80 7.56 -4.73
CA SER A 53 -10.16 7.35 -4.24
C SER A 53 -10.36 5.88 -3.91
N ALA A 54 -11.07 5.60 -2.80
CA ALA A 54 -11.62 4.28 -2.54
C ALA A 54 -12.72 4.04 -3.58
N GLY A 55 -12.33 3.62 -4.78
CA GLY A 55 -13.25 3.17 -5.81
C GLY A 55 -13.92 1.86 -5.41
N ASP A 56 -14.61 1.21 -6.36
CA ASP A 56 -15.07 -0.15 -6.16
C ASP A 56 -13.87 -1.04 -5.77
N GLN A 57 -13.84 -1.49 -4.52
CA GLN A 57 -12.73 -2.30 -4.03
C GLN A 57 -12.62 -3.64 -4.76
N LEU A 58 -13.69 -4.14 -5.38
CA LEU A 58 -13.70 -5.41 -6.09
C LEU A 58 -13.21 -5.28 -7.53
N THR A 59 -13.61 -4.22 -8.24
CA THR A 59 -13.39 -4.09 -9.70
C THR A 59 -12.51 -2.90 -10.10
N GLY A 60 -12.25 -1.97 -9.20
CA GLY A 60 -11.47 -0.77 -9.47
C GLY A 60 -9.99 -1.06 -9.80
N PRO A 61 -9.29 -0.12 -10.45
CA PRO A 61 -7.88 -0.29 -10.85
C PRO A 61 -6.93 -0.42 -9.65
N THR A 62 -7.36 0.11 -8.52
CA THR A 62 -6.68 0.02 -7.23
C THR A 62 -7.57 -0.65 -6.20
N LEU A 63 -6.93 -1.29 -5.22
CA LEU A 63 -7.58 -1.89 -4.07
C LEU A 63 -6.82 -1.48 -2.81
N VAL A 64 -7.53 -0.96 -1.81
CA VAL A 64 -6.96 -0.64 -0.50
C VAL A 64 -7.35 -1.74 0.49
N VAL A 65 -6.38 -2.30 1.18
CA VAL A 65 -6.53 -3.43 2.12
C VAL A 65 -5.78 -3.18 3.41
N ASP A 66 -5.96 -4.10 4.36
CA ASP A 66 -5.27 -4.08 5.65
C ASP A 66 -5.50 -2.75 6.39
N GLU A 67 -6.79 -2.41 6.59
CA GLU A 67 -7.22 -1.14 7.21
C GLU A 67 -6.63 0.14 6.60
N GLY A 68 -6.22 0.09 5.34
CA GLY A 68 -5.62 1.23 4.64
C GLY A 68 -4.10 1.18 4.52
N TRP A 69 -3.43 0.27 5.22
CA TRP A 69 -1.97 0.18 5.25
C TRP A 69 -1.35 -0.30 3.94
N LYS A 70 -2.15 -0.92 3.06
CA LYS A 70 -1.67 -1.50 1.80
C LYS A 70 -2.54 -1.05 0.64
N LEU A 71 -1.88 -0.66 -0.45
CA LEU A 71 -2.48 -0.29 -1.72
C LEU A 71 -2.01 -1.27 -2.79
N VAL A 72 -2.95 -1.93 -3.45
CA VAL A 72 -2.70 -2.80 -4.60
C VAL A 72 -3.03 -2.03 -5.87
N VAL A 73 -2.08 -1.96 -6.80
CA VAL A 73 -2.34 -1.60 -8.20
C VAL A 73 -2.53 -2.89 -8.97
N ARG A 74 -3.75 -3.15 -9.49
CA ARG A 74 -4.12 -4.51 -9.96
C ARG A 74 -3.44 -4.93 -11.26
N SER A 75 -3.23 -3.99 -12.16
CA SER A 75 -2.65 -4.21 -13.48
C SER A 75 -1.79 -3.00 -13.84
N VAL A 76 -0.50 -3.07 -13.55
CA VAL A 76 0.43 -1.97 -13.81
C VAL A 76 0.61 -1.74 -15.31
N ARG A 77 0.76 -0.47 -15.68
CA ARG A 77 1.10 -0.02 -17.03
C ARG A 77 2.52 0.53 -17.03
N THR A 78 3.14 0.61 -18.20
CA THR A 78 4.47 1.22 -18.34
C THR A 78 4.53 2.64 -17.76
N ASP A 79 3.46 3.42 -17.91
CA ASP A 79 3.36 4.78 -17.37
C ASP A 79 3.32 4.83 -15.84
N ASP A 80 2.96 3.74 -15.16
CA ASP A 80 2.96 3.70 -13.70
C ASP A 80 4.37 3.74 -13.11
N SER A 81 5.42 3.48 -13.92
CA SER A 81 6.82 3.69 -13.52
C SER A 81 7.18 5.16 -13.29
N ARG A 82 6.42 6.08 -13.90
CA ARG A 82 6.62 7.53 -13.74
C ARG A 82 5.70 8.14 -12.68
N ALA A 83 4.70 7.40 -12.22
CA ALA A 83 3.80 7.87 -11.18
C ALA A 83 4.50 7.83 -9.81
N HIS A 84 4.20 8.81 -8.98
CA HIS A 84 4.73 8.93 -7.63
C HIS A 84 3.67 8.59 -6.59
N TYR A 85 3.85 7.48 -5.89
CA TYR A 85 2.93 7.03 -4.86
C TYR A 85 3.42 7.44 -3.49
N SER A 86 2.51 7.93 -2.66
CA SER A 86 2.78 8.24 -1.24
C SER A 86 1.57 7.93 -0.39
N CYS A 87 1.78 7.72 0.90
CA CYS A 87 0.72 7.63 1.89
C CYS A 87 0.82 8.79 2.88
N SER A 88 -0.28 9.10 3.55
CA SER A 88 -0.25 9.95 4.74
C SER A 88 -0.81 9.19 5.93
N VAL A 89 -0.13 9.32 7.06
CA VAL A 89 -0.49 8.70 8.32
C VAL A 89 -0.97 9.79 9.28
N LEU A 90 -2.03 9.51 10.03
CA LEU A 90 -2.56 10.34 11.10
C LEU A 90 -2.25 9.69 12.44
N ASP A 91 -1.55 10.41 13.30
CA ASP A 91 -1.44 10.09 14.73
C ASP A 91 -2.69 10.65 15.44
N SER A 92 -3.53 9.76 15.97
CA SER A 92 -4.78 10.15 16.65
C SER A 92 -4.58 10.77 18.04
N LEU A 93 -3.42 10.60 18.67
CA LEU A 93 -3.11 11.20 19.98
C LEU A 93 -2.71 12.66 19.86
N THR A 94 -1.88 12.99 18.87
CA THR A 94 -1.39 14.36 18.64
C THR A 94 -2.23 15.12 17.60
N GLY A 95 -3.00 14.41 16.77
CA GLY A 95 -3.69 14.97 15.60
C GLY A 95 -2.77 15.26 14.42
N GLU A 96 -1.48 14.92 14.53
CA GLU A 96 -0.48 15.21 13.51
C GLU A 96 -0.64 14.29 12.30
N ARG A 97 -0.58 14.87 11.10
CA ARG A 97 -0.61 14.13 9.83
C ARG A 97 0.70 14.33 9.08
N ARG A 98 1.37 13.24 8.74
CA ARG A 98 2.61 13.25 7.95
C ARG A 98 2.46 12.44 6.68
N ARG A 99 2.90 13.01 5.56
CA ARG A 99 2.97 12.34 4.26
C ARG A 99 4.35 11.70 4.09
N SER A 100 4.40 10.50 3.55
CA SER A 100 5.65 9.81 3.26
C SER A 100 6.39 10.50 2.11
N THR A 101 7.70 10.25 2.03
CA THR A 101 8.42 10.46 0.76
C THR A 101 7.78 9.57 -0.32
N PRO A 102 7.63 10.07 -1.56
CA PRO A 102 7.02 9.27 -2.62
C PRO A 102 7.96 8.18 -3.15
N VAL A 103 7.38 7.10 -3.67
CA VAL A 103 8.06 6.02 -4.40
C VAL A 103 7.40 5.78 -5.75
N SER A 104 8.12 5.19 -6.68
CA SER A 104 7.59 4.75 -7.98
C SER A 104 7.68 3.23 -8.06
N ILE A 105 6.78 2.64 -8.84
CA ILE A 105 6.79 1.18 -9.07
C ILE A 105 7.88 0.89 -10.11
N ASP A 106 8.77 -0.05 -9.81
CA ASP A 106 9.68 -0.58 -10.82
C ASP A 106 8.90 -1.50 -11.76
N VAL A 107 8.65 -1.03 -12.99
CA VAL A 107 7.83 -1.73 -13.99
C VAL A 107 8.71 -2.31 -15.09
N SER A 108 8.77 -3.63 -15.16
CA SER A 108 9.40 -4.34 -16.27
C SER A 108 8.41 -4.59 -17.42
N PRO A 109 8.88 -4.65 -18.68
CA PRO A 109 8.03 -5.04 -19.81
C PRO A 109 7.52 -6.47 -19.64
N LEU A 110 6.41 -6.80 -20.31
CA LEU A 110 5.79 -8.12 -20.28
C LEU A 110 6.84 -9.23 -20.53
N SER A 111 7.01 -10.16 -19.59
CA SER A 111 7.98 -11.25 -19.73
C SER A 111 7.60 -12.22 -20.85
N VAL A 112 8.55 -13.10 -21.22
CA VAL A 112 8.27 -14.40 -21.85
C VAL A 112 7.20 -15.19 -21.06
N PRO A 113 6.54 -16.18 -21.67
CA PRO A 113 5.60 -17.04 -20.97
C PRO A 113 6.18 -17.56 -19.66
N SER A 114 5.43 -17.43 -18.57
CA SER A 114 5.89 -17.71 -17.22
C SER A 114 4.77 -18.30 -16.37
N ALA A 115 5.13 -19.32 -15.58
CA ALA A 115 4.21 -19.91 -14.61
C ALA A 115 3.87 -18.88 -13.50
N PRO A 116 2.68 -18.97 -12.88
CA PRO A 116 2.27 -18.05 -11.82
C PRO A 116 3.29 -18.00 -10.67
N ARG A 117 3.68 -16.79 -10.28
CA ARG A 117 4.56 -16.53 -9.14
C ARG A 117 3.96 -15.48 -8.23
N ALA A 118 3.95 -15.73 -6.92
CA ALA A 118 3.53 -14.73 -5.94
C ALA A 118 4.52 -13.56 -5.92
N ILE A 119 4.00 -12.32 -5.92
CA ILE A 119 4.83 -11.11 -5.79
C ILE A 119 5.17 -10.80 -4.32
N VAL A 120 4.38 -11.34 -3.39
CA VAL A 120 4.64 -11.27 -1.96
C VAL A 120 5.03 -12.66 -1.47
N HIS A 121 6.15 -12.75 -0.76
CA HIS A 121 6.58 -13.97 -0.11
C HIS A 121 6.06 -13.97 1.34
N GLY A 122 5.26 -14.97 1.73
CA GLY A 122 4.80 -15.16 3.10
C GLY A 122 3.27 -15.18 3.25
N ILE A 123 2.83 -15.29 4.50
CA ILE A 123 1.41 -15.32 4.86
C ILE A 123 0.88 -13.89 4.80
N TRP A 124 -0.27 -13.70 4.14
CA TRP A 124 -0.99 -12.45 4.19
C TRP A 124 -1.77 -12.36 5.50
N GLU A 125 -1.32 -11.51 6.41
CA GLU A 125 -2.05 -11.17 7.62
C GLU A 125 -3.00 -10.00 7.34
N ALA A 126 -4.25 -10.15 7.75
CA ALA A 126 -5.26 -9.11 7.68
C ALA A 126 -6.00 -9.07 9.02
N SER A 127 -6.19 -7.86 9.56
CA SER A 127 -7.05 -7.62 10.71
C SER A 127 -8.30 -6.85 10.27
N ALA A 128 -9.42 -7.14 10.91
CA ALA A 128 -10.67 -6.46 10.62
C ALA A 128 -11.57 -6.44 11.85
N ARG A 129 -12.43 -5.42 11.88
CA ARG A 129 -13.49 -5.33 12.89
C ARG A 129 -14.52 -6.43 12.69
N ARG A 130 -15.11 -6.92 13.79
CA ARG A 130 -16.18 -7.91 13.73
C ARG A 130 -17.35 -7.37 12.89
N GLY A 131 -17.78 -8.15 11.90
CA GLY A 131 -18.87 -7.78 10.99
C GLY A 131 -18.45 -6.91 9.81
N ALA A 132 -17.16 -6.59 9.67
CA ALA A 132 -16.62 -5.97 8.46
C ALA A 132 -16.26 -7.03 7.41
N ASP A 133 -16.37 -6.67 6.14
CA ASP A 133 -15.88 -7.47 5.02
C ASP A 133 -14.35 -7.38 4.94
N VAL A 134 -13.71 -8.51 4.60
CA VAL A 134 -12.25 -8.61 4.45
C VAL A 134 -11.92 -9.06 3.04
N LEU A 135 -11.01 -8.33 2.39
CA LEU A 135 -10.48 -8.68 1.07
C LEU A 135 -9.09 -9.28 1.23
N LEU A 136 -8.94 -10.53 0.80
CA LEU A 136 -7.68 -11.26 0.77
C LEU A 136 -7.21 -11.40 -0.68
N PRO A 137 -6.37 -10.47 -1.18
CA PRO A 137 -5.95 -10.52 -2.57
C PRO A 137 -4.91 -11.62 -2.80
N CYS A 138 -5.11 -12.41 -3.86
CA CYS A 138 -4.07 -13.29 -4.38
C CYS A 138 -3.21 -12.49 -5.37
N LEU A 139 -2.01 -12.10 -4.92
CA LEU A 139 -1.11 -11.25 -5.70
C LEU A 139 -0.08 -12.12 -6.43
N VAL A 140 -0.38 -12.45 -7.69
CA VAL A 140 0.45 -13.31 -8.54
C VAL A 140 0.74 -12.64 -9.88
N HIS A 141 1.95 -12.86 -10.37
CA HIS A 141 2.35 -12.56 -11.73
C HIS A 141 2.32 -13.83 -12.59
N ALA A 142 1.77 -13.75 -13.80
CA ALA A 142 1.77 -14.86 -14.76
C ALA A 142 1.65 -14.34 -16.19
N ASN A 143 2.29 -15.03 -17.14
CA ASN A 143 2.07 -14.81 -18.57
C ASN A 143 1.82 -16.15 -19.29
N PRO A 144 0.61 -16.44 -19.81
CA PRO A 144 -0.59 -15.58 -19.81
C PRO A 144 -1.20 -15.39 -18.41
N PRO A 145 -2.13 -14.43 -18.22
CA PRO A 145 -2.79 -14.20 -16.95
C PRO A 145 -3.39 -15.48 -16.35
N ALA A 146 -3.17 -15.69 -15.05
CA ALA A 146 -3.64 -16.88 -14.35
C ALA A 146 -5.14 -16.82 -14.05
N THR A 147 -5.78 -17.98 -14.00
CA THR A 147 -7.12 -18.11 -13.39
C THR A 147 -6.95 -18.35 -11.89
N ILE A 148 -7.63 -17.57 -11.06
CA ILE A 148 -7.63 -17.70 -9.60
C ILE A 148 -8.91 -18.43 -9.20
N THR A 149 -8.78 -19.56 -8.49
CA THR A 149 -9.89 -20.45 -8.09
C THR A 149 -9.87 -20.72 -6.60
#